data_AF-A0A916YY22-F1
#
_entry.id   AF-A0A916YY22-F1
#
_cell.length_a   1.000
_cell.length_b   1.000
_cell.length_c   1.000
_cell.angle_alpha   90.00
_cell.angle_beta   90.00
_cell.angle_gamma   90.00
#
_symmetry.space_group_name_H-M   'P 1'
#
loop_
_entity.id
_entity.type
_entity.pdbx_description
1 polymer ?
#
loop_
_entity_poly.entity_id
_entity_poly.type
_entity_poly.pdbx_seq_one_letter_code
_entity_poly.pdbx_strand_id
1 'polypeptide(L)'
;MKNKIKIALFVLFSFLSVSLSAQTPNYPLKVAILGNSITQHGPLPANGWNGNWGMAASAEEFDYVHLLIKDLKTISTGIEVSYLNIAGFESGYNKNYNINNDALNYIKNQKPDIILFRIGDNMSDLQIDLVDFPKAMTALVKYLTTNQPNAKIIFTNSFWTNAYRDYVIQSYASDNGHRFIDLKGLFDISENTAAATYKDSFISRHPSDKGMKAIEERIWKGMKIDVEDLICKYYGKCNYCQEGSHTGYLDEGSCDTIWGWAFDEQNLERTVQVDILVDDKPFISLLANEARPDVQKVFGTKALNHGFRYTVPAGVWWKDGQKHIITARPCWKDAKYLNWSGKEVKCSKPEEVKNEVPSYVADWLSTECDEIIGWAYDKNNLTKTLKVDFLLNDKIMQTLDANVQRTDLLQQLISNPDAAKHVFVAKFPPLSLGNYNAQIRLAGTTTIIGNTNNFQCPKVVSAVENSDLDVSVYPNPNQGGFNLKIPNEYQKYEIALFDSFGKNIPITQKEDNITINNISTGIYLLKINVNGKIITRKVVIN
;
A
#
# COMPACT_ATOMS: atom_id res chain seq x y z
N MET A 1 -26.00 -28.15 -81.90
CA MET A 1 -26.25 -27.21 -80.77
C MET A 1 -27.42 -27.71 -79.95
N LYS A 2 -27.18 -28.29 -78.77
CA LYS A 2 -28.13 -28.42 -77.66
C LYS A 2 -27.41 -29.03 -76.44
N ASN A 3 -27.51 -28.30 -75.33
CA ASN A 3 -26.88 -28.49 -74.03
C ASN A 3 -27.23 -29.85 -73.39
N LYS A 4 -26.23 -30.51 -72.79
CA LYS A 4 -26.45 -31.45 -71.68
C LYS A 4 -25.71 -30.94 -70.45
N ILE A 5 -26.49 -30.38 -69.54
CA ILE A 5 -26.09 -29.95 -68.19
C ILE A 5 -25.62 -31.18 -67.42
N LYS A 6 -24.37 -31.18 -66.94
CA LYS A 6 -23.89 -32.13 -65.93
C LYS A 6 -24.25 -31.54 -64.56
N ILE A 7 -25.21 -32.17 -63.88
CA ILE A 7 -25.53 -31.90 -62.48
C ILE A 7 -24.37 -32.47 -61.65
N ALA A 8 -23.55 -31.59 -61.07
CA ALA A 8 -22.55 -31.96 -60.07
C ALA A 8 -23.24 -32.07 -58.71
N LEU A 9 -23.22 -33.26 -58.12
CA LEU A 9 -23.67 -33.52 -56.76
C LEU A 9 -22.68 -32.86 -55.79
N PHE A 10 -23.04 -31.70 -55.23
CA PHE A 10 -22.30 -31.11 -54.11
C PHE A 10 -22.71 -31.85 -52.83
N VAL A 11 -21.84 -32.74 -52.34
CA VAL A 11 -21.94 -33.29 -50.98
C VAL A 11 -21.48 -32.18 -50.03
N LEU A 12 -22.43 -31.50 -49.39
CA LEU A 12 -22.14 -30.62 -48.25
C LEU A 12 -21.66 -31.49 -47.08
N PHE A 13 -20.35 -31.53 -46.84
CA PHE A 13 -19.81 -31.91 -45.54
C PHE A 13 -20.10 -30.78 -44.56
N SER A 14 -21.19 -30.90 -43.80
CA SER A 14 -21.41 -30.08 -42.61
C SER A 14 -20.36 -30.46 -41.57
N PHE A 15 -19.28 -29.68 -41.48
CA PHE A 15 -18.44 -29.69 -40.28
C PHE A 15 -19.29 -29.17 -39.12
N LEU A 16 -19.92 -30.07 -38.36
CA LEU A 16 -20.31 -29.74 -36.99
C LEU A 16 -19.00 -29.54 -36.22
N SER A 17 -18.56 -28.29 -36.11
CA SER A 17 -17.61 -27.89 -35.09
C SER A 17 -18.30 -28.05 -33.74
N VAL A 18 -18.19 -29.24 -33.15
CA VAL A 18 -18.44 -29.42 -31.72
C VAL A 18 -17.34 -28.65 -31.02
N SER A 19 -17.62 -27.39 -30.69
CA SER A 19 -16.79 -26.63 -29.74
C SER A 19 -16.92 -27.35 -28.41
N LEU A 20 -15.92 -28.18 -28.08
CA LEU A 20 -15.76 -28.72 -26.74
C LEU A 20 -15.52 -27.51 -25.83
N SER A 21 -16.60 -26.98 -25.23
CA SER A 21 -16.46 -26.04 -24.11
C SER A 21 -15.71 -26.81 -23.04
N ALA A 22 -14.44 -26.47 -22.83
CA ALA A 22 -13.68 -27.00 -21.71
C ALA A 22 -14.46 -26.64 -20.44
N GLN A 23 -14.93 -27.64 -19.71
CA GLN A 23 -15.63 -27.43 -18.46
C GLN A 23 -14.66 -26.76 -17.48
N THR A 24 -15.11 -25.67 -16.85
CA THR A 24 -14.30 -24.97 -15.85
C THR A 24 -13.87 -25.94 -14.75
N PRO A 25 -12.59 -25.96 -14.34
CA PRO A 25 -12.09 -26.94 -13.40
C PRO A 25 -12.66 -26.72 -11.99
N ASN A 26 -12.56 -27.75 -11.14
CA ASN A 26 -13.01 -27.70 -9.75
C ASN A 26 -11.80 -27.79 -8.80
N TYR A 27 -11.25 -26.63 -8.45
CA TYR A 27 -10.21 -26.46 -7.44
C TYR A 27 -10.80 -25.75 -6.21
N PRO A 28 -11.03 -26.47 -5.10
CA PRO A 28 -11.56 -25.88 -3.87
C PRO A 28 -10.62 -24.81 -3.31
N LEU A 29 -11.13 -23.60 -3.14
CA LEU A 29 -10.47 -22.51 -2.41
C LEU A 29 -11.54 -21.72 -1.68
N LYS A 30 -11.17 -21.10 -0.57
CA LYS A 30 -12.09 -20.27 0.21
C LYS A 30 -11.65 -18.82 0.21
N VAL A 31 -12.56 -17.93 -0.17
CA VAL A 31 -12.34 -16.48 -0.19
C VAL A 31 -13.27 -15.83 0.83
N ALA A 32 -12.74 -14.92 1.64
CA ALA A 32 -13.52 -14.06 2.52
C ALA A 32 -13.41 -12.59 2.08
N ILE A 33 -14.54 -11.90 1.93
CA ILE A 33 -14.62 -10.48 1.58
C ILE A 33 -15.23 -9.71 2.75
N LEU A 34 -14.41 -8.89 3.40
CA LEU A 34 -14.80 -8.13 4.58
C LEU A 34 -14.83 -6.66 4.20
N GLY A 35 -15.99 -6.02 4.29
CA GLY A 35 -16.10 -4.59 3.98
C GLY A 35 -17.25 -3.94 4.72
N ASN A 36 -18.05 -3.13 4.05
CA ASN A 36 -19.07 -2.31 4.72
C ASN A 36 -20.37 -2.28 3.92
N SER A 37 -21.14 -1.18 3.96
CA SER A 37 -22.42 -1.09 3.27
C SER A 37 -22.31 -1.31 1.75
N ILE A 38 -21.18 -0.97 1.13
CA ILE A 38 -20.89 -1.25 -0.28
C ILE A 38 -20.71 -2.76 -0.54
N THR A 39 -20.27 -3.52 0.48
CA THR A 39 -20.13 -5.00 0.43
C THR A 39 -21.45 -5.69 0.66
N GLN A 40 -22.19 -5.26 1.68
CA GLN A 40 -23.52 -5.78 1.99
C GLN A 40 -24.24 -4.81 2.92
N HIS A 41 -25.50 -4.50 2.65
CA HIS A 41 -26.35 -3.78 3.60
C HIS A 41 -27.79 -4.25 3.51
N GLY A 42 -28.40 -4.52 4.67
CA GLY A 42 -29.82 -4.89 4.73
C GLY A 42 -30.76 -3.75 4.29
N PRO A 43 -32.07 -4.03 4.13
CA PRO A 43 -33.01 -3.03 3.66
C PRO A 43 -33.07 -1.77 4.54
N LEU A 44 -33.17 -0.62 3.90
CA LEU A 44 -33.42 0.68 4.53
C LEU A 44 -34.52 1.44 3.76
N PRO A 45 -35.79 0.97 3.84
CA PRO A 45 -36.86 1.42 2.94
C PRO A 45 -37.16 2.92 3.04
N ALA A 46 -36.96 3.52 4.22
CA ALA A 46 -37.16 4.95 4.45
C ALA A 46 -36.27 5.84 3.55
N ASN A 47 -35.13 5.32 3.10
CA ASN A 47 -34.18 6.00 2.24
C ASN A 47 -34.26 5.50 0.77
N GLY A 48 -35.19 4.58 0.47
CA GLY A 48 -35.38 4.00 -0.85
C GLY A 48 -34.54 2.76 -1.14
N TRP A 49 -33.84 2.19 -0.15
CA TRP A 49 -33.04 0.97 -0.29
C TRP A 49 -33.81 -0.27 0.18
N ASN A 50 -33.99 -1.26 -0.68
CA ASN A 50 -34.69 -2.52 -0.34
C ASN A 50 -33.83 -3.78 -0.49
N GLY A 51 -32.57 -3.64 -0.92
CA GLY A 51 -31.67 -4.77 -1.14
C GLY A 51 -31.06 -5.34 0.14
N ASN A 52 -30.42 -6.50 -0.01
CA ASN A 52 -29.59 -7.13 1.03
C ASN A 52 -28.21 -7.54 0.48
N TRP A 53 -27.69 -6.69 -0.41
CA TRP A 53 -26.45 -6.85 -1.16
C TRP A 53 -25.69 -5.51 -1.11
N GLY A 54 -24.68 -5.29 -1.94
CA GLY A 54 -23.94 -4.03 -1.96
C GLY A 54 -24.83 -2.80 -2.18
N MET A 55 -24.84 -1.87 -1.22
CA MET A 55 -25.74 -0.71 -1.22
C MET A 55 -25.61 0.12 -2.49
N ALA A 56 -26.76 0.50 -3.04
CA ALA A 56 -26.97 1.28 -4.27
C ALA A 56 -26.77 0.54 -5.60
N ALA A 57 -26.31 -0.71 -5.60
CA ALA A 57 -26.45 -1.59 -6.76
C ALA A 57 -27.93 -1.87 -7.03
N SER A 58 -28.35 -1.88 -8.29
CA SER A 58 -29.75 -2.04 -8.67
C SER A 58 -30.28 -3.45 -8.41
N ALA A 59 -29.41 -4.46 -8.42
CA ALA A 59 -29.71 -5.85 -8.09
C ALA A 59 -28.48 -6.56 -7.50
N GLU A 60 -28.68 -7.73 -6.90
CA GLU A 60 -27.63 -8.54 -6.27
C GLU A 60 -26.53 -8.91 -7.27
N GLU A 61 -26.90 -9.30 -8.48
CA GLU A 61 -25.97 -9.67 -9.56
C GLU A 61 -25.12 -8.51 -10.10
N PHE A 62 -25.43 -7.27 -9.71
CA PHE A 62 -24.72 -6.07 -10.15
C PHE A 62 -23.86 -5.44 -9.05
N ASP A 63 -23.84 -5.99 -7.83
CA ASP A 63 -22.88 -5.55 -6.83
C ASP A 63 -21.48 -6.14 -7.09
N TYR A 64 -20.46 -5.50 -6.53
CA TYR A 64 -19.07 -5.89 -6.80
C TYR A 64 -18.74 -7.29 -6.24
N VAL A 65 -19.45 -7.75 -5.20
CA VAL A 65 -19.20 -9.05 -4.55
C VAL A 65 -19.64 -10.18 -5.48
N HIS A 66 -20.85 -10.09 -6.01
CA HIS A 66 -21.44 -11.11 -6.91
C HIS A 66 -20.79 -11.08 -8.29
N LEU A 67 -20.42 -9.90 -8.79
CA LEU A 67 -19.58 -9.79 -9.98
C LEU A 67 -18.23 -10.48 -9.77
N LEU A 68 -17.56 -10.27 -8.62
CA LEU A 68 -16.29 -10.92 -8.31
C LEU A 68 -16.45 -12.44 -8.11
N ILE A 69 -17.55 -12.89 -7.49
CA ILE A 69 -17.88 -14.32 -7.39
C ILE A 69 -17.99 -14.93 -8.79
N LYS A 70 -18.67 -14.27 -9.72
CA LYS A 70 -18.79 -14.74 -11.11
C LYS A 70 -17.42 -14.91 -11.75
N ASP A 71 -16.55 -13.91 -11.60
CA ASP A 71 -15.19 -13.93 -12.18
C ASP A 71 -14.31 -15.01 -11.54
N LEU A 72 -14.34 -15.17 -10.22
CA LEU A 72 -13.69 -16.28 -9.50
C LEU A 72 -14.16 -17.65 -10.03
N LYS A 73 -15.47 -17.81 -10.23
CA LYS A 73 -16.05 -19.04 -10.76
C LYS A 73 -15.65 -19.33 -12.20
N THR A 74 -15.11 -18.37 -12.96
CA THR A 74 -14.52 -18.64 -14.28
C THR A 74 -13.17 -19.35 -14.19
N ILE A 75 -12.42 -19.17 -13.09
CA ILE A 75 -11.16 -19.90 -12.84
C ILE A 75 -11.46 -21.29 -12.30
N SER A 76 -12.33 -21.38 -11.30
CA SER A 76 -12.67 -22.66 -10.67
C SER A 76 -14.08 -22.66 -10.10
N THR A 77 -14.86 -23.68 -10.44
CA THR A 77 -16.21 -23.86 -9.89
C THR A 77 -16.18 -24.19 -8.39
N GLY A 78 -15.04 -24.64 -7.87
CA GLY A 78 -14.84 -25.03 -6.47
C GLY A 78 -14.57 -23.88 -5.50
N ILE A 79 -14.42 -22.64 -5.99
CA ILE A 79 -14.14 -21.49 -5.12
C ILE A 79 -15.39 -21.13 -4.32
N GLU A 80 -15.32 -21.20 -2.99
CA GLU A 80 -16.37 -20.77 -2.08
C GLU A 80 -16.07 -19.36 -1.58
N VAL A 81 -17.07 -18.48 -1.61
CA VAL A 81 -16.92 -17.08 -1.19
C VAL A 81 -17.86 -16.80 -0.02
N SER A 82 -17.30 -16.23 1.03
CA SER A 82 -18.03 -15.66 2.17
C SER A 82 -17.79 -14.16 2.19
N TYR A 83 -18.80 -13.38 2.58
CA TYR A 83 -18.67 -11.93 2.69
C TYR A 83 -19.42 -11.40 3.90
N LEU A 84 -18.91 -10.32 4.48
CA LEU A 84 -19.44 -9.76 5.71
C LEU A 84 -19.26 -8.24 5.75
N ASN A 85 -20.33 -7.55 6.16
CA ASN A 85 -20.27 -6.16 6.56
C ASN A 85 -19.67 -6.03 7.97
N ILE A 86 -18.53 -5.35 8.06
CA ILE A 86 -17.78 -5.01 9.26
C ILE A 86 -17.70 -3.49 9.49
N ALA A 87 -18.69 -2.70 9.06
CA ALA A 87 -18.73 -1.25 9.31
C ALA A 87 -18.67 -0.88 10.81
N GLY A 88 -19.10 -1.79 11.69
CA GLY A 88 -18.93 -1.67 13.14
C GLY A 88 -17.45 -1.66 13.57
N PHE A 89 -16.59 -2.39 12.87
CA PHE A 89 -15.14 -2.34 13.11
C PHE A 89 -14.59 -0.98 12.71
N GLU A 90 -14.98 -0.48 11.53
CA GLU A 90 -14.53 0.83 11.02
C GLU A 90 -14.89 1.99 11.95
N SER A 91 -16.12 1.99 12.46
CA SER A 91 -16.64 3.06 13.32
C SER A 91 -16.26 2.91 14.80
N GLY A 92 -15.77 1.74 15.21
CA GLY A 92 -15.60 1.35 16.61
C GLY A 92 -14.23 0.80 17.00
N TYR A 93 -13.23 0.76 16.10
CA TYR A 93 -11.93 0.15 16.41
C TYR A 93 -11.23 0.77 17.63
N ASN A 94 -11.45 2.05 17.91
CA ASN A 94 -10.94 2.78 19.07
C ASN A 94 -11.94 2.87 20.25
N LYS A 95 -13.08 2.16 20.18
CA LYS A 95 -14.18 2.18 21.16
C LYS A 95 -14.55 0.76 21.61
N ASN A 96 -13.56 -0.09 21.86
CA ASN A 96 -13.74 -1.47 22.34
C ASN A 96 -14.54 -2.39 21.38
N TYR A 97 -14.35 -2.26 20.07
CA TYR A 97 -14.95 -3.21 19.12
C TYR A 97 -14.61 -4.66 19.49
N ASN A 98 -15.64 -5.49 19.69
CA ASN A 98 -15.46 -6.90 20.02
C ASN A 98 -15.16 -7.72 18.75
N ILE A 99 -13.88 -8.00 18.53
CA ILE A 99 -13.41 -8.87 17.43
C ILE A 99 -13.90 -10.32 17.62
N ASN A 100 -14.14 -10.75 18.86
CA ASN A 100 -14.69 -12.08 19.14
C ASN A 100 -16.22 -12.08 19.13
N ASN A 101 -16.80 -11.94 17.95
CA ASN A 101 -18.24 -12.00 17.72
C ASN A 101 -18.61 -13.13 16.75
N ASP A 102 -19.89 -13.53 16.72
CA ASP A 102 -20.36 -14.68 15.95
C ASP A 102 -20.10 -14.55 14.45
N ALA A 103 -20.23 -13.34 13.89
CA ALA A 103 -20.02 -13.10 12.47
C ALA A 103 -18.55 -13.28 12.06
N LEU A 104 -17.61 -12.70 12.82
CA LEU A 104 -16.17 -12.91 12.58
C LEU A 104 -15.73 -14.33 12.92
N ASN A 105 -16.33 -14.97 13.93
CA ASN A 105 -16.12 -16.38 14.24
C ASN A 105 -16.53 -17.28 13.06
N TYR A 106 -17.67 -16.99 12.42
CA TYR A 106 -18.11 -17.71 11.24
C TYR A 106 -17.06 -17.64 10.12
N ILE A 107 -16.60 -16.43 9.77
CA ILE A 107 -15.57 -16.23 8.73
C ILE A 107 -14.26 -16.95 9.08
N LYS A 108 -13.76 -16.77 10.32
CA LYS A 108 -12.55 -17.46 10.81
C LYS A 108 -12.66 -18.98 10.71
N ASN A 109 -13.83 -19.55 11.03
CA ASN A 109 -14.07 -20.98 11.01
C ASN A 109 -14.19 -21.56 9.59
N GLN A 110 -14.45 -20.72 8.59
CA GLN A 110 -14.37 -21.16 7.19
C GLN A 110 -12.95 -21.49 6.75
N LYS A 111 -11.91 -20.98 7.44
CA LYS A 111 -10.50 -21.13 7.06
C LYS A 111 -10.21 -20.57 5.66
N PRO A 112 -10.49 -19.29 5.41
CA PRO A 112 -10.30 -18.69 4.09
C PRO A 112 -8.83 -18.73 3.66
N ASP A 113 -8.58 -19.13 2.41
CA ASP A 113 -7.26 -19.09 1.78
C ASP A 113 -6.89 -17.67 1.32
N ILE A 114 -7.89 -16.84 1.01
CA ILE A 114 -7.73 -15.40 0.72
C ILE A 114 -8.71 -14.59 1.58
N ILE A 115 -8.23 -13.52 2.19
CA ILE A 115 -9.05 -12.53 2.89
C ILE A 115 -8.86 -11.16 2.25
N LEU A 116 -9.93 -10.62 1.69
CA LEU A 116 -10.00 -9.29 1.09
C LEU A 116 -10.66 -8.31 2.07
N PHE A 117 -9.94 -7.28 2.48
CA PHE A 117 -10.44 -6.18 3.31
C PHE A 117 -10.71 -4.94 2.45
N ARG A 118 -11.98 -4.55 2.36
CA ARG A 118 -12.46 -3.31 1.71
C ARG A 118 -13.03 -2.36 2.75
N ILE A 119 -12.12 -1.71 3.49
CA ILE A 119 -12.42 -0.87 4.66
C ILE A 119 -11.84 0.54 4.50
N GLY A 120 -12.28 1.47 5.35
CA GLY A 120 -11.86 2.88 5.38
C GLY A 120 -12.98 3.87 5.08
N ASP A 121 -14.16 3.42 4.66
CA ASP A 121 -15.23 4.32 4.20
C ASP A 121 -16.04 4.94 5.36
N ASN A 122 -16.26 4.20 6.46
CA ASN A 122 -17.06 4.65 7.62
C ASN A 122 -16.23 5.26 8.76
N MET A 123 -15.06 5.80 8.45
CA MET A 123 -14.19 6.48 9.42
C MET A 123 -14.35 7.99 9.31
N SER A 124 -14.01 8.74 10.35
CA SER A 124 -13.81 10.19 10.23
C SER A 124 -12.32 10.50 10.11
N ASP A 125 -11.97 11.55 9.36
CA ASP A 125 -10.56 11.95 9.17
C ASP A 125 -9.90 12.40 10.48
N LEU A 126 -10.72 12.81 11.46
CA LEU A 126 -10.31 13.18 12.80
C LEU A 126 -10.14 11.97 13.73
N GLN A 127 -10.59 10.78 13.34
CA GLN A 127 -10.51 9.56 14.15
C GLN A 127 -9.37 8.64 13.74
N ILE A 128 -8.92 8.66 12.48
CA ILE A 128 -7.88 7.76 11.99
C ILE A 128 -6.53 8.11 12.61
N ASP A 129 -6.16 7.27 13.56
CA ASP A 129 -4.90 7.32 14.27
C ASP A 129 -3.91 6.35 13.61
N LEU A 130 -2.69 6.82 13.37
CA LEU A 130 -1.63 6.06 12.68
C LEU A 130 -1.09 4.88 13.49
N VAL A 131 -1.48 4.76 14.76
CA VAL A 131 -1.07 3.70 15.66
C VAL A 131 -2.25 2.76 15.93
N ASP A 132 -3.37 3.29 16.38
CA ASP A 132 -4.51 2.49 16.86
C ASP A 132 -5.24 1.79 15.71
N PHE A 133 -5.39 2.43 14.55
CA PHE A 133 -6.07 1.80 13.42
C PHE A 133 -5.24 0.65 12.83
N PRO A 134 -3.94 0.81 12.53
CA PRO A 134 -3.06 -0.31 12.20
C PRO A 134 -3.02 -1.41 13.25
N LYS A 135 -3.00 -1.07 14.55
CA LYS A 135 -3.05 -2.06 15.64
C LYS A 135 -4.34 -2.87 15.63
N ALA A 136 -5.48 -2.21 15.39
CA ALA A 136 -6.76 -2.88 15.27
C ALA A 136 -6.83 -3.78 14.03
N MET A 137 -6.28 -3.35 12.90
CA MET A 137 -6.16 -4.18 11.70
C MET A 137 -5.30 -5.42 11.96
N THR A 138 -4.15 -5.29 12.64
CA THR A 138 -3.32 -6.45 13.05
C THR A 138 -4.09 -7.42 13.93
N ALA A 139 -4.85 -6.92 14.92
CA ALA A 139 -5.66 -7.77 15.78
C ALA A 139 -6.74 -8.52 15.00
N LEU A 140 -7.42 -7.84 14.06
CA LEU A 140 -8.44 -8.42 13.21
C LEU A 140 -7.87 -9.49 12.26
N VAL A 141 -6.77 -9.18 11.56
CA VAL A 141 -6.08 -10.13 10.68
C VAL A 141 -5.65 -11.37 11.47
N LYS A 142 -4.95 -11.20 12.59
CA LYS A 142 -4.49 -12.31 13.45
C LYS A 142 -5.65 -13.18 13.94
N TYR A 143 -6.76 -12.56 14.30
CA TYR A 143 -7.95 -13.29 14.74
C TYR A 143 -8.54 -14.13 13.61
N LEU A 144 -8.73 -13.55 12.42
CA LEU A 144 -9.33 -14.24 11.27
C LEU A 144 -8.43 -15.34 10.70
N THR A 145 -7.10 -15.19 10.80
CA THR A 145 -6.13 -16.19 10.31
C THR A 145 -5.75 -17.26 11.34
N THR A 146 -6.32 -17.23 12.55
CA THR A 146 -5.98 -18.21 13.61
C THR A 146 -6.12 -19.66 13.15
N ASN A 147 -7.15 -19.97 12.35
CA ASN A 147 -7.39 -21.32 11.83
C ASN A 147 -6.78 -21.58 10.43
N GLN A 148 -6.21 -20.56 9.80
CA GLN A 148 -5.57 -20.61 8.48
C GLN A 148 -4.44 -19.57 8.43
N PRO A 149 -3.27 -19.84 9.06
CA PRO A 149 -2.21 -18.84 9.25
C PRO A 149 -1.51 -18.44 7.94
N ASN A 150 -1.67 -19.23 6.88
CA ASN A 150 -1.10 -18.98 5.56
C ASN A 150 -2.08 -18.27 4.60
N ALA A 151 -3.23 -17.80 5.10
CA ALA A 151 -4.20 -17.07 4.29
C ALA A 151 -3.54 -15.85 3.66
N LYS A 152 -3.75 -15.64 2.36
CA LYS A 152 -3.28 -14.44 1.67
C LYS A 152 -4.17 -13.26 2.01
N ILE A 153 -3.56 -12.17 2.47
CA ILE A 153 -4.28 -10.97 2.89
C ILE A 153 -4.17 -9.89 1.83
N ILE A 154 -5.31 -9.34 1.44
CA ILE A 154 -5.43 -8.29 0.43
C ILE A 154 -6.22 -7.12 1.04
N PHE A 155 -5.69 -5.92 0.93
CA PHE A 155 -6.38 -4.68 1.29
C PHE A 155 -6.70 -3.87 0.04
N THR A 156 -7.76 -3.06 0.13
CA THR A 156 -8.00 -1.95 -0.79
C THR A 156 -8.12 -0.64 -0.01
N ASN A 157 -7.99 0.49 -0.68
CA ASN A 157 -8.50 1.75 -0.15
C ASN A 157 -10.03 1.85 -0.24
N SER A 158 -10.53 2.93 0.37
CA SER A 158 -11.92 3.39 0.35
C SER A 158 -12.40 3.67 -1.08
N PHE A 159 -13.70 3.55 -1.32
CA PHE A 159 -14.29 4.01 -2.58
C PHE A 159 -14.25 5.54 -2.64
N TRP A 160 -14.58 6.19 -1.52
CA TRP A 160 -14.51 7.64 -1.38
C TRP A 160 -13.07 8.09 -1.20
N THR A 161 -12.58 8.91 -2.14
CA THR A 161 -11.19 9.39 -2.18
C THR A 161 -10.81 10.07 -0.85
N ASN A 162 -9.79 9.54 -0.17
CA ASN A 162 -9.20 10.18 0.99
C ASN A 162 -7.70 9.85 1.13
N ALA A 163 -6.85 10.81 0.79
CA ALA A 163 -5.40 10.61 0.73
C ALA A 163 -4.80 10.12 2.06
N TYR A 164 -5.36 10.54 3.20
CA TYR A 164 -4.83 10.14 4.51
C TYR A 164 -5.18 8.70 4.85
N ARG A 165 -6.44 8.27 4.67
CA ARG A 165 -6.83 6.86 4.93
C ARG A 165 -6.15 5.90 3.98
N ASP A 166 -6.08 6.29 2.71
CA ASP A 166 -5.41 5.53 1.67
C ASP A 166 -3.95 5.27 2.07
N TYR A 167 -3.26 6.31 2.54
CA TYR A 167 -1.89 6.19 3.04
C TYR A 167 -1.78 5.22 4.25
N VAL A 168 -2.66 5.33 5.24
CA VAL A 168 -2.60 4.46 6.44
C VAL A 168 -2.81 2.99 6.06
N ILE A 169 -3.83 2.69 5.25
CA ILE A 169 -4.16 1.31 4.86
C ILE A 169 -3.07 0.75 3.95
N GLN A 170 -2.60 1.54 2.98
CA GLN A 170 -1.54 1.12 2.06
C GLN A 170 -0.22 0.87 2.79
N SER A 171 0.17 1.76 3.71
CA SER A 171 1.39 1.60 4.50
C SER A 171 1.29 0.38 5.40
N TYR A 172 0.16 0.21 6.10
CA TYR A 172 -0.10 -0.98 6.91
C TYR A 172 0.03 -2.28 6.10
N ALA A 173 -0.58 -2.33 4.92
CA ALA A 173 -0.51 -3.50 4.06
C ALA A 173 0.95 -3.79 3.66
N SER A 174 1.69 -2.77 3.22
CA SER A 174 3.10 -2.88 2.86
C SER A 174 3.97 -3.38 4.02
N ASP A 175 3.86 -2.74 5.20
CA ASP A 175 4.69 -3.02 6.38
C ASP A 175 4.47 -4.43 6.95
N ASN A 176 3.31 -5.03 6.68
CA ASN A 176 2.97 -6.38 7.13
C ASN A 176 3.04 -7.42 6.00
N GLY A 177 3.61 -7.06 4.85
CA GLY A 177 3.77 -7.97 3.71
C GLY A 177 2.45 -8.43 3.08
N HIS A 178 1.39 -7.65 3.24
CA HIS A 178 0.08 -7.89 2.65
C HIS A 178 -0.03 -7.24 1.28
N ARG A 179 -0.92 -7.78 0.43
CA ARG A 179 -1.19 -7.20 -0.88
C ARG A 179 -2.09 -5.97 -0.74
N PHE A 180 -1.89 -4.98 -1.59
CA PHE A 180 -2.74 -3.81 -1.70
C PHE A 180 -3.22 -3.64 -3.15
N ILE A 181 -4.51 -3.37 -3.33
CA ILE A 181 -5.13 -3.09 -4.64
C ILE A 181 -5.75 -1.70 -4.59
N ASP A 182 -5.32 -0.81 -5.49
CA ASP A 182 -5.71 0.60 -5.49
C ASP A 182 -7.01 0.88 -6.28
N LEU A 183 -8.01 1.40 -5.59
CA LEU A 183 -9.34 1.84 -6.06
C LEU A 183 -9.44 3.37 -6.22
N LYS A 184 -8.34 4.11 -6.07
CA LYS A 184 -8.32 5.57 -6.14
C LYS A 184 -8.88 6.13 -7.44
N GLY A 185 -9.63 7.23 -7.33
CA GLY A 185 -10.21 7.94 -8.47
C GLY A 185 -11.49 7.31 -9.03
N LEU A 186 -11.97 6.18 -8.48
CA LEU A 186 -13.28 5.63 -8.87
C LEU A 186 -14.43 6.56 -8.49
N PHE A 187 -14.37 7.19 -7.31
CA PHE A 187 -15.42 8.13 -6.87
C PHE A 187 -15.43 9.45 -7.64
N ASP A 188 -14.29 9.87 -8.19
CA ASP A 188 -14.17 11.14 -8.93
C ASP A 188 -14.90 11.10 -10.29
N ILE A 189 -15.31 9.90 -10.72
CA ILE A 189 -16.12 9.66 -11.93
C ILE A 189 -17.59 9.66 -11.49
N SER A 190 -18.33 10.71 -11.87
CA SER A 190 -19.71 10.91 -11.40
C SER A 190 -20.64 9.73 -11.72
N GLU A 191 -20.49 9.06 -12.87
CA GLU A 191 -21.34 7.92 -13.23
C GLU A 191 -21.07 6.67 -12.40
N ASN A 192 -19.94 6.63 -11.68
CA ASN A 192 -19.69 5.56 -10.72
C ASN A 192 -20.50 5.75 -9.43
N THR A 193 -21.14 6.90 -9.22
CA THR A 193 -22.01 7.16 -8.06
C THR A 193 -23.48 6.94 -8.40
N ALA A 194 -24.27 6.57 -7.40
CA ALA A 194 -25.70 6.33 -7.56
C ALA A 194 -26.57 7.61 -7.54
N ALA A 195 -25.95 8.78 -7.69
CA ALA A 195 -26.61 10.08 -7.62
C ALA A 195 -27.67 10.30 -8.71
N ALA A 196 -27.55 9.59 -9.83
CA ALA A 196 -28.57 9.61 -10.89
C ALA A 196 -29.85 8.82 -10.52
N THR A 197 -29.76 7.87 -9.59
CA THR A 197 -30.84 6.92 -9.26
C THR A 197 -31.48 7.21 -7.91
N TYR A 198 -30.67 7.56 -6.90
CA TYR A 198 -31.14 7.78 -5.54
C TYR A 198 -31.12 9.27 -5.19
N LYS A 199 -32.23 9.78 -4.64
CA LYS A 199 -32.35 11.17 -4.18
C LYS A 199 -31.80 11.38 -2.76
N ASP A 200 -31.69 10.30 -1.99
CA ASP A 200 -31.15 10.33 -0.64
C ASP A 200 -29.65 10.65 -0.66
N SER A 201 -29.21 11.62 0.14
CA SER A 201 -27.82 12.11 0.13
C SER A 201 -26.80 11.12 0.70
N PHE A 202 -27.25 10.13 1.47
CA PHE A 202 -26.42 9.04 1.96
C PHE A 202 -26.23 8.00 0.86
N ILE A 203 -27.31 7.46 0.27
CA ILE A 203 -27.23 6.38 -0.74
C ILE A 203 -26.69 6.88 -2.08
N SER A 204 -27.00 8.12 -2.49
CA SER A 204 -26.57 8.69 -3.78
C SER A 204 -25.04 8.70 -3.97
N ARG A 205 -24.27 8.72 -2.87
CA ARG A 205 -22.81 8.77 -2.90
C ARG A 205 -22.18 7.37 -2.99
N HIS A 206 -22.96 6.31 -2.79
CA HIS A 206 -22.50 4.92 -2.95
C HIS A 206 -22.28 4.59 -4.43
N PRO A 207 -21.57 3.49 -4.72
CA PRO A 207 -21.33 3.09 -6.10
C PRO A 207 -22.63 2.70 -6.81
N SER A 208 -22.85 3.25 -8.01
CA SER A 208 -23.86 2.74 -8.95
C SER A 208 -23.46 1.36 -9.48
N ASP A 209 -24.28 0.72 -10.32
CA ASP A 209 -23.88 -0.51 -11.03
C ASP A 209 -22.56 -0.35 -11.79
N LYS A 210 -22.35 0.82 -12.40
CA LYS A 210 -21.08 1.16 -13.08
C LYS A 210 -19.94 1.27 -12.08
N GLY A 211 -20.16 1.90 -10.93
CA GLY A 211 -19.17 1.99 -9.86
C GLY A 211 -18.83 0.64 -9.23
N MET A 212 -19.83 -0.20 -8.98
CA MET A 212 -19.66 -1.57 -8.49
C MET A 212 -18.85 -2.41 -9.47
N LYS A 213 -19.15 -2.33 -10.77
CA LYS A 213 -18.35 -2.97 -11.81
C LYS A 213 -16.92 -2.47 -11.83
N ALA A 214 -16.70 -1.17 -11.68
CA ALA A 214 -15.36 -0.59 -11.67
C ALA A 214 -14.55 -0.99 -10.40
N ILE A 215 -15.20 -1.14 -9.24
CA ILE A 215 -14.58 -1.70 -8.03
C ILE A 215 -14.16 -3.14 -8.28
N GLU A 216 -15.08 -3.96 -8.79
CA GLU A 216 -14.83 -5.36 -9.10
C GLU A 216 -13.67 -5.52 -10.08
N GLU A 217 -13.68 -4.81 -11.21
CA GLU A 217 -12.63 -4.91 -12.24
C GLU A 217 -11.22 -4.66 -11.69
N ARG A 218 -11.08 -3.70 -10.77
CA ARG A 218 -9.79 -3.40 -10.14
C ARG A 218 -9.37 -4.49 -9.15
N ILE A 219 -10.30 -4.94 -8.32
CA ILE A 219 -10.07 -6.05 -7.39
C ILE A 219 -9.69 -7.30 -8.16
N TRP A 220 -10.46 -7.68 -9.18
CA TRP A 220 -10.22 -8.85 -10.00
C TRP A 220 -8.87 -8.81 -10.69
N LYS A 221 -8.54 -7.68 -11.33
CA LYS A 221 -7.23 -7.49 -11.98
C LYS A 221 -6.06 -7.70 -11.02
N GLY A 222 -6.19 -7.30 -9.75
CA GLY A 222 -5.14 -7.46 -8.74
C GLY A 222 -5.14 -8.82 -8.02
N MET A 223 -6.32 -9.43 -7.85
CA MET A 223 -6.54 -10.63 -7.05
C MET A 223 -6.46 -11.93 -7.86
N LYS A 224 -6.75 -11.89 -9.17
CA LYS A 224 -6.71 -13.07 -10.05
C LYS A 224 -5.41 -13.86 -9.91
N ILE A 225 -4.29 -13.14 -9.89
CA ILE A 225 -2.96 -13.75 -9.76
C ILE A 225 -2.80 -14.51 -8.45
N ASP A 226 -3.39 -14.03 -7.36
CA ASP A 226 -3.32 -14.68 -6.05
C ASP A 226 -4.11 -15.98 -6.00
N VAL A 227 -5.24 -16.03 -6.70
CA VAL A 227 -6.07 -17.23 -6.83
C VAL A 227 -5.35 -18.28 -7.66
N GLU A 228 -4.80 -17.89 -8.81
CA GLU A 228 -4.00 -18.79 -9.66
C GLU A 228 -2.77 -19.33 -8.91
N ASP A 229 -2.21 -18.54 -7.97
CA ASP A 229 -0.96 -18.87 -7.25
C ASP A 229 -1.24 -19.94 -6.21
N LEU A 230 -2.36 -19.79 -5.49
CA LEU A 230 -2.85 -20.81 -4.59
C LEU A 230 -3.26 -22.08 -5.34
N ILE A 231 -3.88 -21.97 -6.52
CA ILE A 231 -4.21 -23.14 -7.34
C ILE A 231 -2.94 -23.87 -7.78
N CYS A 232 -1.92 -23.13 -8.23
CA CYS A 232 -0.60 -23.66 -8.55
C CYS A 232 0.00 -24.40 -7.34
N LYS A 233 0.02 -23.73 -6.18
CA LYS A 233 0.62 -24.26 -4.95
C LYS A 233 -0.10 -25.51 -4.41
N TYR A 234 -1.42 -25.53 -4.40
CA TYR A 234 -2.20 -26.61 -3.78
C TYR A 234 -2.50 -27.77 -4.73
N TYR A 235 -2.61 -27.49 -6.03
CA TYR A 235 -3.06 -28.48 -7.02
C TYR A 235 -2.04 -28.74 -8.14
N GLY A 236 -0.90 -28.06 -8.14
CA GLY A 236 0.15 -28.20 -9.16
C GLY A 236 -0.26 -27.65 -10.53
N LYS A 237 -1.28 -26.78 -10.58
CA LYS A 237 -1.87 -26.24 -11.81
C LYS A 237 -1.42 -24.80 -12.03
N CYS A 238 -0.16 -24.67 -12.41
CA CYS A 238 0.48 -23.37 -12.60
C CYS A 238 0.23 -22.83 -14.01
N ASN A 239 -0.39 -21.64 -14.11
CA ASN A 239 -0.59 -20.94 -15.38
C ASN A 239 0.60 -20.02 -15.74
N TYR A 240 1.64 -19.99 -14.90
CA TYR A 240 2.81 -19.08 -15.05
C TYR A 240 3.94 -19.67 -15.90
N CYS A 241 4.00 -21.00 -15.98
CA CYS A 241 5.05 -21.76 -16.67
C CYS A 241 4.48 -22.43 -17.92
N GLN A 242 3.85 -21.64 -18.77
CA GLN A 242 3.28 -22.10 -20.03
C GLN A 242 4.30 -21.89 -21.17
N GLU A 243 4.19 -22.69 -22.23
CA GLU A 243 4.92 -22.41 -23.46
C GLU A 243 4.40 -21.08 -24.04
N GLY A 244 5.31 -20.20 -24.47
CA GLY A 244 4.92 -18.88 -24.95
C GLY A 244 6.09 -18.04 -25.45
N SER A 245 5.77 -17.02 -26.25
CA SER A 245 6.74 -15.98 -26.62
C SER A 245 6.85 -15.02 -25.44
N HIS A 246 7.87 -15.22 -24.62
CA HIS A 246 8.13 -14.38 -23.46
C HIS A 246 9.16 -13.33 -23.82
N THR A 247 8.87 -12.08 -23.47
CA THR A 247 9.81 -10.96 -23.58
C THR A 247 10.01 -10.35 -22.22
N GLY A 248 11.25 -9.97 -21.92
CA GLY A 248 11.61 -9.36 -20.66
C GLY A 248 13.09 -9.01 -20.58
N TYR A 249 13.45 -8.29 -19.53
CA TYR A 249 14.80 -7.80 -19.28
C TYR A 249 15.20 -8.08 -17.82
N LEU A 250 16.45 -8.48 -17.64
CA LEU A 250 17.14 -8.43 -16.35
C LEU A 250 17.82 -7.06 -16.24
N ASP A 251 17.11 -6.09 -15.68
CA ASP A 251 17.58 -4.71 -15.57
C ASP A 251 18.83 -4.66 -14.67
N GLU A 252 18.77 -5.32 -13.51
CA GLU A 252 19.88 -5.44 -12.57
C GLU A 252 20.02 -6.85 -12.01
N GLY A 253 21.27 -7.30 -11.90
CA GLY A 253 21.66 -8.43 -11.08
C GLY A 253 22.94 -8.04 -10.33
N SER A 254 22.79 -7.63 -9.07
CA SER A 254 23.88 -7.18 -8.21
C SER A 254 23.96 -8.00 -6.92
N CYS A 255 24.91 -7.65 -6.06
CA CYS A 255 25.03 -8.29 -4.75
C CYS A 255 23.83 -8.01 -3.84
N ASP A 256 23.09 -6.92 -4.07
CA ASP A 256 22.07 -6.47 -3.12
C ASP A 256 20.67 -6.57 -3.71
N THR A 257 20.53 -6.42 -5.02
CA THR A 257 19.22 -6.44 -5.69
C THR A 257 19.28 -7.17 -7.02
N ILE A 258 18.22 -7.93 -7.31
CA ILE A 258 17.95 -8.51 -8.62
C ILE A 258 16.57 -8.02 -9.03
N TRP A 259 16.46 -7.32 -10.16
CA TRP A 259 15.16 -6.84 -10.63
C TRP A 259 15.11 -6.69 -12.15
N GLY A 260 13.88 -6.68 -12.66
CA GLY A 260 13.62 -6.62 -14.09
C GLY A 260 12.13 -6.67 -14.38
N TRP A 261 11.79 -7.12 -15.58
CA TRP A 261 10.42 -7.34 -15.98
C TRP A 261 10.31 -8.48 -17.00
N ALA A 262 9.17 -9.15 -17.05
CA ALA A 262 8.87 -10.17 -18.06
C ALA A 262 7.35 -10.32 -18.26
N PHE A 263 6.93 -10.50 -19.52
CA PHE A 263 5.54 -10.80 -19.86
C PHE A 263 5.44 -11.80 -21.01
N ASP A 264 4.26 -12.41 -21.15
CA ASP A 264 3.88 -13.23 -22.29
C ASP A 264 3.29 -12.32 -23.38
N GLU A 265 3.95 -12.27 -24.54
CA GLU A 265 3.53 -11.41 -25.67
C GLU A 265 2.15 -11.80 -26.22
N GLN A 266 1.74 -13.05 -26.05
CA GLN A 266 0.45 -13.54 -26.52
C GLN A 266 -0.66 -13.27 -25.50
N ASN A 267 -0.29 -13.03 -24.24
CA ASN A 267 -1.23 -12.73 -23.18
C ASN A 267 -0.60 -11.82 -22.11
N LEU A 268 -0.68 -10.51 -22.35
CA LEU A 268 -0.22 -9.48 -21.40
C LEU A 268 -1.03 -9.42 -20.10
N GLU A 269 -2.05 -10.27 -19.91
CA GLU A 269 -2.75 -10.40 -18.62
C GLU A 269 -2.26 -11.61 -17.82
N ARG A 270 -1.42 -12.46 -18.43
CA ARG A 270 -0.78 -13.58 -17.75
C ARG A 270 0.47 -13.09 -17.04
N THR A 271 0.54 -13.34 -15.74
CA THR A 271 1.78 -13.19 -14.98
C THR A 271 2.76 -14.30 -15.36
N VAL A 272 4.01 -13.92 -15.57
CA VAL A 272 5.11 -14.83 -15.88
C VAL A 272 5.91 -15.08 -14.60
N GLN A 273 6.26 -16.34 -14.33
CA GLN A 273 7.25 -16.66 -13.32
C GLN A 273 8.64 -16.64 -13.96
N VAL A 274 9.57 -15.93 -13.32
CA VAL A 274 10.96 -15.77 -13.73
C VAL A 274 11.85 -16.54 -12.75
N ASP A 275 12.56 -17.53 -13.27
CA ASP A 275 13.59 -18.23 -12.53
C ASP A 275 14.91 -17.47 -12.65
N ILE A 276 15.47 -17.13 -11.49
CA ILE A 276 16.80 -16.55 -11.33
C ILE A 276 17.78 -17.70 -11.08
N LEU A 277 18.85 -17.73 -11.85
CA LEU A 277 19.93 -18.71 -11.69
C LEU A 277 21.25 -17.99 -11.39
N VAL A 278 22.09 -18.64 -10.60
CA VAL A 278 23.48 -18.21 -10.37
C VAL A 278 24.39 -19.34 -10.79
N ASP A 279 25.26 -19.07 -11.76
CA ASP A 279 26.11 -20.06 -12.45
C ASP A 279 25.30 -21.27 -12.95
N ASP A 280 24.19 -20.97 -13.65
CA ASP A 280 23.23 -21.95 -14.18
C ASP A 280 22.55 -22.84 -13.13
N LYS A 281 22.74 -22.56 -11.82
CA LYS A 281 22.03 -23.24 -10.73
C LYS A 281 20.80 -22.45 -10.32
N PRO A 282 19.61 -23.08 -10.20
CA PRO A 282 18.41 -22.40 -9.70
C PRO A 282 18.68 -21.74 -8.33
N PHE A 283 18.37 -20.44 -8.22
CA PHE A 283 18.52 -19.68 -6.99
C PHE A 283 17.15 -19.34 -6.39
N ILE A 284 16.27 -18.68 -7.16
CA ILE A 284 14.92 -18.32 -6.72
C ILE A 284 13.98 -18.17 -7.92
N SER A 285 12.69 -18.40 -7.72
CA SER A 285 11.64 -18.09 -8.70
C SER A 285 10.80 -16.91 -8.21
N LEU A 286 10.58 -15.93 -9.09
CA LEU A 286 9.87 -14.67 -8.79
C LEU A 286 8.66 -14.54 -9.71
N LEU A 287 7.54 -14.00 -9.21
CA LEU A 287 6.42 -13.60 -10.06
C LEU A 287 6.68 -12.20 -10.62
N ALA A 288 6.53 -12.05 -11.94
CA ALA A 288 6.58 -10.76 -12.61
C ALA A 288 5.21 -10.06 -12.48
N ASN A 289 4.93 -9.49 -11.31
CA ASN A 289 3.66 -8.85 -10.96
C ASN A 289 3.80 -7.45 -10.31
N GLU A 290 5.01 -6.92 -10.18
CA GLU A 290 5.25 -5.56 -9.69
C GLU A 290 4.92 -4.51 -10.77
N ALA A 291 4.52 -3.31 -10.32
CA ALA A 291 4.20 -2.21 -11.22
C ALA A 291 5.46 -1.62 -11.89
N ARG A 292 5.41 -1.46 -13.22
CA ARG A 292 6.43 -0.87 -14.08
C ARG A 292 5.81 0.16 -15.02
N PRO A 293 5.55 1.40 -14.54
CA PRO A 293 4.95 2.46 -15.35
C PRO A 293 5.77 2.80 -16.60
N ASP A 294 7.10 2.64 -16.53
CA ASP A 294 8.02 2.79 -17.65
C ASP A 294 7.76 1.75 -18.76
N VAL A 295 7.55 0.49 -18.39
CA VAL A 295 7.20 -0.60 -19.32
C VAL A 295 5.79 -0.39 -19.89
N GLN A 296 4.84 0.01 -19.04
CA GLN A 296 3.48 0.36 -19.46
C GLN A 296 3.47 1.45 -20.54
N LYS A 297 4.33 2.46 -20.40
CA LYS A 297 4.41 3.58 -21.35
C LYS A 297 4.82 3.12 -22.76
N VAL A 298 5.60 2.04 -22.86
CA VAL A 298 6.09 1.50 -24.14
C VAL A 298 5.14 0.46 -24.72
N PHE A 299 4.61 -0.45 -23.88
CA PHE A 299 3.85 -1.62 -24.33
C PHE A 299 2.33 -1.54 -24.05
N GLY A 300 1.85 -0.42 -23.52
CA GLY A 300 0.44 -0.15 -23.28
C GLY A 300 -0.04 -0.54 -21.88
N THR A 301 -1.31 -0.24 -21.59
CA THR A 301 -1.86 -0.27 -20.22
C THR A 301 -1.87 -1.66 -19.58
N LYS A 302 -1.88 -2.73 -20.38
CA LYS A 302 -1.80 -4.12 -19.90
C LYS A 302 -0.41 -4.47 -19.36
N ALA A 303 0.64 -3.79 -19.83
CA ALA A 303 2.02 -4.07 -19.46
C ALA A 303 2.47 -3.45 -18.11
N LEU A 304 1.55 -2.93 -17.29
CA LEU A 304 1.91 -2.28 -16.01
C LEU A 304 2.45 -3.27 -14.99
N ASN A 305 1.83 -4.43 -14.79
CA ASN A 305 2.14 -5.31 -13.66
C ASN A 305 3.00 -6.51 -14.08
N HIS A 306 4.20 -6.22 -14.61
CA HIS A 306 5.13 -7.24 -15.12
C HIS A 306 6.55 -7.10 -14.59
N GLY A 307 6.77 -6.31 -13.55
CA GLY A 307 8.06 -6.21 -12.87
C GLY A 307 8.30 -7.37 -11.91
N PHE A 308 9.56 -7.71 -11.69
CA PHE A 308 9.98 -8.56 -10.57
C PHE A 308 11.16 -7.91 -9.85
N ARG A 309 11.26 -8.12 -8.54
CA ARG A 309 12.36 -7.63 -7.71
C ARG A 309 12.65 -8.61 -6.58
N TYR A 310 13.91 -8.69 -6.20
CA TYR A 310 14.37 -9.48 -5.08
C TYR A 310 15.57 -8.79 -4.41
N THR A 311 15.47 -8.57 -3.10
CA THR A 311 16.59 -8.11 -2.27
C THR A 311 17.41 -9.32 -1.84
N VAL A 312 18.68 -9.36 -2.20
CA VAL A 312 19.56 -10.51 -1.99
C VAL A 312 20.10 -10.52 -0.55
N PRO A 313 19.79 -11.54 0.27
CA PRO A 313 20.32 -11.63 1.64
C PRO A 313 21.86 -11.68 1.68
N ALA A 314 22.45 -11.28 2.80
CA ALA A 314 23.92 -11.33 2.97
C ALA A 314 24.46 -12.77 2.93
N GLY A 315 23.74 -13.75 3.50
CA GLY A 315 24.22 -15.13 3.67
C GLY A 315 24.00 -16.07 2.49
N VAL A 316 23.76 -15.57 1.28
CA VAL A 316 23.56 -16.45 0.11
C VAL A 316 24.88 -17.11 -0.31
N TRP A 317 24.81 -18.36 -0.77
CA TRP A 317 25.97 -19.22 -1.02
C TRP A 317 26.96 -18.68 -2.07
N TRP A 318 26.50 -17.81 -2.98
CA TRP A 318 27.30 -17.22 -4.06
C TRP A 318 27.89 -15.84 -3.70
N LYS A 319 27.74 -15.39 -2.45
CA LYS A 319 28.56 -14.30 -1.89
C LYS A 319 29.79 -14.92 -1.25
N ASP A 320 30.72 -15.42 -2.05
CA ASP A 320 31.90 -16.16 -1.58
C ASP A 320 33.23 -15.46 -1.92
N GLY A 321 33.18 -14.26 -2.49
CA GLY A 321 34.34 -13.51 -2.98
C GLY A 321 34.77 -13.87 -4.41
N GLN A 322 34.17 -14.89 -5.03
CA GLN A 322 34.40 -15.26 -6.41
C GLN A 322 33.44 -14.52 -7.35
N LYS A 323 33.76 -14.63 -8.64
CA LYS A 323 32.96 -14.08 -9.72
C LYS A 323 31.87 -15.09 -10.09
N HIS A 324 30.63 -14.63 -10.14
CA HIS A 324 29.44 -15.39 -10.49
C HIS A 324 28.67 -14.71 -11.62
N ILE A 325 27.82 -15.48 -12.30
CA ILE A 325 26.94 -14.99 -13.36
C ILE A 325 25.49 -15.18 -12.92
N ILE A 326 24.76 -14.07 -12.85
CA ILE A 326 23.32 -14.06 -12.60
C ILE A 326 22.60 -14.09 -13.95
N THR A 327 21.77 -15.11 -14.15
CA THR A 327 20.85 -15.19 -15.28
C THR A 327 19.40 -15.25 -14.82
N ALA A 328 18.49 -14.95 -15.74
CA ALA A 328 17.06 -14.91 -15.51
C ALA A 328 16.37 -15.45 -16.76
N ARG A 329 15.42 -16.36 -16.59
CA ARG A 329 14.59 -16.89 -17.67
C ARG A 329 13.16 -17.11 -17.18
N PRO A 330 12.15 -17.07 -18.06
CA PRO A 330 10.84 -17.62 -17.75
C PRO A 330 10.97 -19.09 -17.30
N CYS A 331 10.12 -19.55 -16.38
CA CYS A 331 10.19 -20.90 -15.80
C CYS A 331 9.87 -22.05 -16.78
N TRP A 332 9.54 -21.75 -18.04
CA TRP A 332 9.30 -22.77 -19.05
C TRP A 332 10.61 -23.51 -19.43
N LYS A 333 10.50 -24.82 -19.68
CA LYS A 333 11.65 -25.73 -19.88
C LYS A 333 12.62 -25.29 -20.97
N ASP A 334 12.10 -24.76 -22.08
CA ASP A 334 12.89 -24.35 -23.24
C ASP A 334 12.97 -22.82 -23.37
N ALA A 335 12.69 -22.09 -22.29
CA ALA A 335 12.70 -20.63 -22.31
C ALA A 335 14.12 -20.10 -22.53
N LYS A 336 14.23 -19.13 -23.45
CA LYS A 336 15.45 -18.33 -23.60
C LYS A 336 15.64 -17.45 -22.36
N TYR A 337 16.89 -17.12 -22.06
CA TYR A 337 17.20 -16.11 -21.07
C TYR A 337 16.58 -14.75 -21.46
N LEU A 338 16.18 -13.98 -20.45
CA LEU A 338 15.70 -12.62 -20.64
C LEU A 338 16.79 -11.75 -21.31
N ASN A 339 16.38 -10.64 -21.91
CA ASN A 339 17.36 -9.69 -22.42
C ASN A 339 18.23 -9.14 -21.27
N TRP A 340 19.50 -8.86 -21.58
CA TRP A 340 20.51 -8.42 -20.60
C TRP A 340 20.79 -9.40 -19.46
N SER A 341 20.37 -10.65 -19.61
CA SER A 341 20.81 -11.72 -18.73
C SER A 341 22.32 -11.99 -18.86
N GLY A 342 22.90 -12.65 -17.86
CA GLY A 342 24.34 -12.88 -17.78
C GLY A 342 25.08 -11.76 -17.06
N LYS A 343 24.46 -11.19 -16.01
CA LYS A 343 25.07 -10.14 -15.19
C LYS A 343 26.19 -10.74 -14.37
N GLU A 344 27.40 -10.29 -14.63
CA GLU A 344 28.58 -10.68 -13.87
C GLU A 344 28.65 -9.92 -12.55
N VAL A 345 28.86 -10.65 -11.46
CA VAL A 345 28.94 -10.08 -10.13
C VAL A 345 30.08 -10.72 -9.34
N LYS A 346 30.78 -9.91 -8.54
CA LYS A 346 31.76 -10.39 -7.57
C LYS A 346 31.41 -9.80 -6.21
N CYS A 347 30.76 -10.61 -5.38
CA CYS A 347 30.35 -10.17 -4.06
C CYS A 347 31.36 -10.61 -3.04
N SER A 348 31.86 -9.67 -2.23
CA SER A 348 32.66 -10.01 -1.08
C SER A 348 31.93 -11.05 -0.24
N LYS A 349 32.67 -12.10 0.19
CA LYS A 349 32.18 -12.97 1.25
C LYS A 349 31.70 -12.07 2.39
N PRO A 350 30.51 -12.30 2.98
CA PRO A 350 30.16 -11.64 4.23
C PRO A 350 31.36 -11.81 5.13
N GLU A 351 31.94 -10.70 5.60
CA GLU A 351 33.05 -10.81 6.53
C GLU A 351 32.60 -11.80 7.59
N GLU A 352 33.30 -12.94 7.70
CA GLU A 352 33.32 -13.65 8.96
C GLU A 352 33.65 -12.54 9.94
N VAL A 353 32.69 -12.23 10.81
CA VAL A 353 32.91 -11.25 11.86
C VAL A 353 34.08 -11.80 12.65
N LYS A 354 35.29 -11.42 12.25
CA LYS A 354 36.44 -11.39 13.12
C LYS A 354 35.93 -10.55 14.26
N ASN A 355 35.94 -11.12 15.45
CA ASN A 355 35.58 -10.47 16.69
C ASN A 355 36.55 -9.32 17.02
N GLU A 356 36.78 -8.39 16.10
CA GLU A 356 37.04 -7.01 16.44
C GLU A 356 35.66 -6.42 16.68
N VAL A 357 35.25 -6.42 17.94
CA VAL A 357 33.98 -5.87 18.41
C VAL A 357 33.81 -4.48 17.79
N PRO A 358 32.88 -4.30 16.84
CA PRO A 358 32.63 -2.98 16.29
C PRO A 358 32.13 -2.10 17.44
N SER A 359 32.88 -1.05 17.77
CA SER A 359 32.45 -0.08 18.78
C SER A 359 31.51 0.94 18.13
N TYR A 360 30.37 0.46 17.62
CA TYR A 360 29.30 1.36 17.18
C TYR A 360 28.87 2.22 18.35
N VAL A 361 28.74 3.51 18.10
CA VAL A 361 28.22 4.46 19.06
C VAL A 361 27.11 5.25 18.45
N ALA A 362 26.09 5.49 19.26
CA ALA A 362 24.95 6.29 18.90
C ALA A 362 24.40 6.95 20.16
N ASP A 363 23.76 8.09 19.97
CA ASP A 363 23.01 8.76 21.03
C ASP A 363 21.94 9.67 20.44
N TRP A 364 21.07 10.15 21.31
CA TRP A 364 19.98 11.07 20.97
C TRP A 364 20.42 12.52 21.12
N LEU A 365 19.95 13.36 20.20
CA LEU A 365 20.03 14.81 20.29
C LEU A 365 18.71 15.39 20.77
N SER A 366 17.59 14.86 20.29
CA SER A 366 16.24 15.26 20.70
C SER A 366 15.25 14.12 20.44
N THR A 367 14.29 13.97 21.35
CA THR A 367 13.17 13.04 21.21
C THR A 367 11.86 13.74 21.48
N GLU A 368 11.27 14.30 20.43
CA GLU A 368 9.96 14.93 20.46
C GLU A 368 8.88 13.96 19.98
N CYS A 369 7.62 14.38 20.11
CA CYS A 369 6.48 13.56 19.74
C CYS A 369 6.26 13.47 18.22
N ASP A 370 6.91 14.28 17.39
CA ASP A 370 6.78 14.29 15.93
C ASP A 370 8.13 14.34 15.18
N GLU A 371 9.23 14.43 15.93
CA GLU A 371 10.56 14.43 15.38
C GLU A 371 11.55 13.82 16.37
N ILE A 372 12.44 12.98 15.88
CA ILE A 372 13.59 12.50 16.63
C ILE A 372 14.86 12.77 15.84
N ILE A 373 15.87 13.23 16.56
CA ILE A 373 17.20 13.51 16.03
C ILE A 373 18.20 12.71 16.85
N GLY A 374 19.09 11.99 16.17
CA GLY A 374 20.19 11.28 16.80
C GLY A 374 21.39 11.20 15.88
N TRP A 375 22.45 10.55 16.33
CA TRP A 375 23.62 10.28 15.52
C TRP A 375 24.09 8.85 15.75
N ALA A 376 24.72 8.24 14.76
CA ALA A 376 25.28 6.90 14.88
C ALA A 376 26.46 6.70 13.93
N TYR A 377 27.59 6.20 14.43
CA TYR A 377 28.75 5.91 13.60
C TYR A 377 29.62 4.79 14.16
N ASP A 378 30.51 4.29 13.30
CA ASP A 378 31.53 3.30 13.65
C ASP A 378 32.80 4.02 14.10
N LYS A 379 33.19 3.89 15.38
CA LYS A 379 34.41 4.51 15.91
C LYS A 379 35.68 4.08 15.15
N ASN A 380 35.67 2.89 14.58
CA ASN A 380 36.83 2.35 13.88
C ASN A 380 36.81 2.72 12.39
N ASN A 381 35.69 3.24 11.87
CA ASN A 381 35.55 3.64 10.47
C ASN A 381 34.55 4.80 10.29
N LEU A 382 35.02 6.02 10.51
CA LEU A 382 34.24 7.26 10.35
C LEU A 382 33.82 7.56 8.90
N THR A 383 34.34 6.84 7.90
CA THR A 383 33.90 7.01 6.50
C THR A 383 32.71 6.14 6.14
N LYS A 384 32.40 5.14 6.98
CA LYS A 384 31.28 4.23 6.77
C LYS A 384 29.98 4.88 7.23
N THR A 385 29.03 5.03 6.31
CA THR A 385 27.65 5.35 6.66
C THR A 385 27.00 4.15 7.34
N LEU A 386 26.46 4.36 8.54
CA LEU A 386 25.63 3.37 9.21
C LEU A 386 24.16 3.52 8.80
N LYS A 387 23.51 2.40 8.49
CA LYS A 387 22.05 2.30 8.44
C LYS A 387 21.54 1.92 9.81
N VAL A 388 20.59 2.70 10.33
CA VAL A 388 20.00 2.48 11.65
C VAL A 388 18.50 2.36 11.55
N ASP A 389 17.94 1.40 12.29
CA ASP A 389 16.51 1.36 12.57
C ASP A 389 16.24 2.25 13.79
N PHE A 390 15.34 3.21 13.65
CA PHE A 390 14.70 3.87 14.79
C PHE A 390 13.55 2.97 15.25
N LEU A 391 13.61 2.48 16.48
CA LEU A 391 12.55 1.69 17.09
C LEU A 391 11.77 2.51 18.11
N LEU A 392 10.46 2.33 18.12
CA LEU A 392 9.56 2.85 19.14
C LEU A 392 8.78 1.68 19.74
N ASN A 393 8.95 1.43 21.05
CA ASN A 393 8.39 0.28 21.76
C ASN A 393 8.70 -1.05 21.03
N ASP A 394 9.98 -1.28 20.74
CA ASP A 394 10.54 -2.46 20.05
C ASP A 394 10.10 -2.65 18.58
N LYS A 395 9.37 -1.70 17.99
CA LYS A 395 8.97 -1.74 16.58
C LYS A 395 9.77 -0.76 15.74
N ILE A 396 10.26 -1.20 14.59
CA ILE A 396 10.93 -0.33 13.62
C ILE A 396 9.91 0.71 13.12
N MET A 397 10.21 1.98 13.34
CA MET A 397 9.46 3.11 12.81
C MET A 397 10.01 3.52 11.45
N GLN A 398 11.33 3.65 11.33
CA GLN A 398 12.03 4.03 10.10
C GLN A 398 13.43 3.41 10.08
N THR A 399 13.93 3.09 8.88
CA THR A 399 15.36 2.78 8.66
C THR A 399 16.01 3.98 7.96
N LEU A 400 17.07 4.52 8.56
CA LEU A 400 17.68 5.80 8.20
C LEU A 400 19.18 5.65 7.96
N ASP A 401 19.73 6.49 7.08
CA ASP A 401 21.17 6.65 6.91
C ASP A 401 21.70 7.71 7.90
N ALA A 402 22.67 7.36 8.72
CA ALA A 402 23.38 8.27 9.62
C ALA A 402 24.49 9.02 8.86
N ASN A 403 24.09 9.92 7.97
CA ASN A 403 24.99 10.64 7.05
C ASN A 403 24.70 12.14 6.94
N VAL A 404 23.82 12.68 7.77
CA VAL A 404 23.51 14.11 7.76
C VAL A 404 24.62 14.85 8.52
N GLN A 405 25.28 15.77 7.83
CA GLN A 405 26.26 16.65 8.45
C GLN A 405 25.58 17.91 9.02
N ARG A 406 25.75 18.16 10.31
CA ARG A 406 25.18 19.26 11.09
C ARG A 406 26.27 20.05 11.81
N THR A 407 26.93 20.93 11.06
CA THR A 407 28.04 21.76 11.59
C THR A 407 27.59 22.74 12.67
N ASP A 408 26.31 23.10 12.69
CA ASP A 408 25.67 23.90 13.73
C ASP A 408 25.63 23.20 15.09
N LEU A 409 25.75 21.87 15.13
CA LEU A 409 25.77 21.07 16.35
C LEU A 409 27.17 20.84 16.92
N LEU A 410 28.24 21.31 16.26
CA LEU A 410 29.63 21.11 16.70
C LEU A 410 29.90 21.66 18.10
N GLN A 411 29.22 22.73 18.51
CA GLN A 411 29.36 23.31 19.84
C GLN A 411 28.61 22.50 20.91
N GLN A 412 27.49 21.85 20.55
CA GLN A 412 26.73 20.97 21.45
C GLN A 412 27.39 19.58 21.58
N LEU A 413 28.06 19.12 20.53
CA LEU A 413 28.76 17.84 20.44
C LEU A 413 30.27 17.98 20.65
N ILE A 414 30.72 18.93 21.49
CA ILE A 414 32.15 19.24 21.64
C ILE A 414 32.99 18.06 22.17
N SER A 415 32.36 17.17 22.95
CA SER A 415 32.97 15.92 23.43
C SER A 415 32.99 14.81 22.39
N ASN A 416 32.26 14.96 21.28
CA ASN A 416 32.20 14.01 20.17
C ASN A 416 31.96 14.71 18.81
N PRO A 417 32.93 15.47 18.28
CA PRO A 417 32.72 16.31 17.10
C PRO A 417 32.44 15.52 15.82
N ASP A 418 32.84 14.25 15.74
CA ASP A 418 32.56 13.39 14.58
C ASP A 418 31.08 12.99 14.51
N ALA A 419 30.36 12.93 15.64
CA ALA A 419 28.92 12.70 15.66
C ALA A 419 28.15 13.72 14.79
N ALA A 420 28.65 14.95 14.69
CA ALA A 420 28.05 16.00 13.86
C ALA A 420 28.09 15.70 12.35
N LYS A 421 28.86 14.71 11.90
CA LYS A 421 28.90 14.25 10.49
C LYS A 421 27.97 13.07 10.21
N HIS A 422 27.41 12.48 11.27
CA HIS A 422 26.68 11.21 11.24
C HIS A 422 25.31 11.32 11.89
N VAL A 423 24.63 12.44 11.69
CA VAL A 423 23.28 12.68 12.21
C VAL A 423 22.27 11.95 11.35
N PHE A 424 21.19 11.49 11.96
CA PHE A 424 19.96 11.08 11.30
C PHE A 424 18.78 11.86 11.88
N VAL A 425 17.77 12.11 11.05
CA VAL A 425 16.54 12.83 11.44
C VAL A 425 15.34 11.99 11.03
N ALA A 426 14.57 11.56 12.01
CA ALA A 426 13.32 10.84 11.83
C ALA A 426 12.16 11.82 12.04
N LYS A 427 11.46 12.20 10.97
CA LYS A 427 10.20 12.96 11.08
C LYS A 427 9.03 12.02 10.95
N PHE A 428 8.06 12.14 11.85
CA PHE A 428 6.86 11.32 11.84
C PHE A 428 5.67 12.14 12.38
N PRO A 429 4.43 11.74 12.08
CA PRO A 429 3.28 12.45 12.63
C PRO A 429 3.28 12.40 14.17
N PRO A 430 2.71 13.41 14.86
CA PRO A 430 2.70 13.46 16.32
C PRO A 430 2.16 12.16 16.94
N LEU A 431 2.95 11.60 17.85
CA LEU A 431 2.64 10.41 18.61
C LEU A 431 1.49 10.71 19.59
N SER A 432 0.64 9.71 19.78
CA SER A 432 -0.48 9.76 20.73
C SER A 432 0.01 9.95 22.17
N LEU A 433 -0.91 10.34 23.08
CA LEU A 433 -0.60 10.40 24.51
C LEU A 433 -0.08 9.04 25.00
N GLY A 434 1.14 9.03 25.55
CA GLY A 434 1.73 7.79 26.02
C GLY A 434 3.18 7.94 26.46
N ASN A 435 3.67 6.89 27.11
CA ASN A 435 5.08 6.69 27.36
C ASN A 435 5.66 5.86 26.22
N TYR A 436 6.77 6.32 25.68
CA TYR A 436 7.44 5.73 24.56
C TYR A 436 8.87 5.37 24.90
N ASN A 437 9.29 4.23 24.39
CA ASN A 437 10.64 3.73 24.47
C ASN A 437 11.29 3.83 23.08
N ALA A 438 12.25 4.73 22.92
CA ALA A 438 13.02 4.89 21.70
C ALA A 438 14.34 4.13 21.78
N GLN A 439 14.67 3.38 20.73
CA GLN A 439 15.94 2.68 20.58
C GLN A 439 16.53 2.91 19.18
N ILE A 440 17.86 2.89 19.09
CA ILE A 440 18.59 2.88 17.82
C ILE A 440 19.16 1.48 17.65
N ARG A 441 18.82 0.81 16.55
CA ARG A 441 19.34 -0.53 16.24
C ARG A 441 20.12 -0.49 14.96
N LEU A 442 21.20 -1.25 14.87
CA LEU A 442 21.90 -1.42 13.60
C LEU A 442 20.99 -2.16 12.62
N ALA A 443 20.69 -1.55 11.48
CA ALA A 443 19.69 -2.04 10.54
C ALA A 443 20.02 -3.46 10.05
N GLY A 444 19.01 -4.33 9.98
CA GLY A 444 19.17 -5.73 9.57
C GLY A 444 19.79 -6.63 10.66
N THR A 445 19.95 -6.15 11.88
CA THR A 445 20.46 -6.92 13.03
C THR A 445 19.53 -6.80 14.25
N THR A 446 19.82 -7.52 15.32
CA THR A 446 19.15 -7.35 16.63
C THR A 446 19.93 -6.43 17.58
N THR A 447 21.02 -5.83 17.14
CA THR A 447 21.96 -5.10 18.00
C THR A 447 21.50 -3.66 18.23
N ILE A 448 21.06 -3.35 19.45
CA ILE A 448 20.81 -1.97 19.90
C ILE A 448 22.15 -1.26 20.11
N ILE A 449 22.30 -0.09 19.50
CA ILE A 449 23.51 0.75 19.57
C ILE A 449 23.12 2.07 20.22
N GLY A 450 23.73 2.41 21.36
CA GLY A 450 23.37 3.61 22.12
C GLY A 450 22.31 3.38 23.21
N ASN A 451 21.94 4.47 23.89
CA ASN A 451 21.05 4.41 25.03
C ASN A 451 19.60 4.28 24.60
N THR A 452 18.83 3.51 25.36
CA THR A 452 17.37 3.53 25.25
C THR A 452 16.85 4.81 25.89
N ASN A 453 16.03 5.58 25.16
CA ASN A 453 15.45 6.82 25.67
C ASN A 453 13.96 6.65 25.91
N ASN A 454 13.52 6.88 27.15
CA ASN A 454 12.12 6.87 27.51
C ASN A 454 11.63 8.31 27.54
N PHE A 455 10.67 8.64 26.68
CA PHE A 455 10.05 9.95 26.66
C PHE A 455 8.53 9.82 26.78
N GLN A 456 7.93 10.81 27.40
CA GLN A 456 6.49 10.88 27.54
C GLN A 456 5.99 11.92 26.54
N CYS A 457 4.97 11.59 25.76
CA CYS A 457 4.20 12.58 25.05
C CYS A 457 3.13 13.11 26.00
N PRO A 458 3.31 14.30 26.60
CA PRO A 458 2.42 14.78 27.63
C PRO A 458 1.05 15.10 27.05
N LYS A 459 0.05 15.06 27.92
CA LYS A 459 -1.27 15.61 27.63
C LYS A 459 -1.07 17.08 27.22
N VAL A 460 -1.23 17.38 25.94
CA VAL A 460 -1.57 18.75 25.55
C VAL A 460 -2.84 19.03 26.34
N VAL A 461 -2.80 20.04 27.22
CA VAL A 461 -4.00 20.52 27.90
C VAL A 461 -4.84 21.21 26.82
N SER A 462 -5.47 20.40 25.97
CA SER A 462 -6.64 20.78 25.22
C SER A 462 -7.77 20.74 26.24
N ALA A 463 -8.00 21.89 26.89
CA ALA A 463 -9.28 22.13 27.51
C ALA A 463 -10.36 21.92 26.44
N VAL A 464 -11.34 21.12 26.83
CA VAL A 464 -12.55 20.77 26.10
C VAL A 464 -13.20 22.04 25.58
N GLU A 465 -13.38 22.14 24.26
CA GLU A 465 -14.64 22.43 23.59
C GLU A 465 -14.37 22.78 22.12
N ASN A 466 -15.13 22.08 21.28
CA ASN A 466 -15.35 22.39 19.89
C ASN A 466 -16.23 23.66 19.83
N SER A 467 -15.66 24.80 20.20
CA SER A 467 -16.24 26.11 19.91
C SER A 467 -15.61 26.63 18.62
N ASP A 468 -16.48 26.90 17.65
CA ASP A 468 -16.18 27.61 16.41
C ASP A 468 -15.52 28.96 16.73
N LEU A 469 -14.19 28.97 16.76
CA LEU A 469 -13.45 30.22 16.72
C LEU A 469 -13.70 30.84 15.33
N ASP A 470 -14.29 32.05 15.30
CA ASP A 470 -14.61 32.82 14.08
C ASP A 470 -13.35 33.38 13.43
N VAL A 471 -12.44 32.46 13.06
CA VAL A 471 -11.26 32.76 12.29
C VAL A 471 -11.57 32.54 10.83
N SER A 472 -11.44 33.57 10.00
CA SER A 472 -11.70 33.50 8.57
C SER A 472 -10.50 33.93 7.75
N VAL A 473 -10.34 33.27 6.59
CA VAL A 473 -9.33 33.59 5.57
C VAL A 473 -10.04 34.36 4.46
N TYR A 474 -9.59 35.57 4.15
CA TYR A 474 -10.22 36.38 3.10
C TYR A 474 -9.22 37.28 2.34
N PRO A 475 -9.35 37.39 1.01
CA PRO A 475 -10.25 36.62 0.15
C PRO A 475 -9.83 35.13 0.11
N ASN A 476 -10.82 34.27 -0.09
CA ASN A 476 -10.60 32.84 -0.27
C ASN A 476 -11.69 32.31 -1.21
N PRO A 477 -11.39 32.01 -2.50
CA PRO A 477 -10.04 31.90 -3.09
C PRO A 477 -9.23 33.20 -3.21
N ASN A 478 -7.91 33.10 -3.39
CA ASN A 478 -6.97 34.20 -3.62
C ASN A 478 -5.84 33.82 -4.60
N GLN A 479 -4.91 34.74 -4.88
CA GLN A 479 -3.76 34.52 -5.80
C GLN A 479 -2.41 34.50 -5.08
N GLY A 480 -2.37 34.01 -3.84
CA GLY A 480 -1.16 33.98 -3.01
C GLY A 480 -1.09 35.07 -1.95
N GLY A 481 -2.10 35.95 -1.84
CA GLY A 481 -2.23 36.95 -0.79
C GLY A 481 -3.59 36.89 -0.11
N PHE A 482 -3.64 36.76 1.22
CA PHE A 482 -4.87 36.74 1.99
C PHE A 482 -4.69 37.36 3.38
N ASN A 483 -5.81 37.68 4.04
CA ASN A 483 -5.84 38.19 5.40
C ASN A 483 -6.53 37.20 6.35
N LEU A 484 -6.19 37.30 7.62
CA LEU A 484 -6.86 36.59 8.71
C LEU A 484 -7.73 37.55 9.50
N LYS A 485 -9.00 37.20 9.67
CA LYS A 485 -9.84 37.85 10.67
C LYS A 485 -9.75 36.99 11.91
N ILE A 486 -9.13 37.50 12.96
CA ILE A 486 -9.04 36.82 14.26
C ILE A 486 -9.75 37.69 15.29
N PRO A 487 -10.58 37.12 16.19
CA PRO A 487 -11.22 37.88 17.25
C PRO A 487 -10.20 38.68 18.09
N ASN A 488 -10.51 39.93 18.42
CA ASN A 488 -9.59 40.89 19.10
C ASN A 488 -9.04 40.40 20.44
N GLU A 489 -9.67 39.40 21.05
CA GLU A 489 -9.22 38.75 22.29
C GLU A 489 -7.92 37.93 22.10
N TYR A 490 -7.52 37.65 20.85
CA TYR A 490 -6.32 36.88 20.51
C TYR A 490 -5.25 37.77 19.87
N GLN A 491 -4.54 38.53 20.70
CA GLN A 491 -3.52 39.50 20.26
C GLN A 491 -2.22 38.86 19.73
N LYS A 492 -2.02 37.55 19.94
CA LYS A 492 -0.84 36.81 19.49
C LYS A 492 -1.24 35.45 18.96
N TYR A 493 -0.72 35.11 17.79
CA TYR A 493 -0.95 33.83 17.13
C TYR A 493 0.25 33.48 16.25
N GLU A 494 0.45 32.19 16.00
CA GLU A 494 1.44 31.68 15.05
C GLU A 494 0.72 30.98 13.91
N ILE A 495 1.29 31.04 12.71
CA ILE A 495 0.72 30.38 11.53
C ILE A 495 1.75 29.57 10.77
N ALA A 496 1.27 28.48 10.19
CA ALA A 496 2.02 27.67 9.25
C ALA A 496 1.11 27.22 8.10
N LEU A 497 1.59 27.33 6.87
CA LEU A 497 0.86 26.91 5.68
C LEU A 497 1.44 25.61 5.15
N PHE A 498 0.57 24.69 4.74
CA PHE A 498 0.97 23.41 4.19
C PHE A 498 0.26 23.17 2.85
N ASP A 499 0.94 22.53 1.90
CA ASP A 499 0.27 22.01 0.72
C ASP A 499 -0.53 20.72 1.05
N SER A 500 -1.24 20.19 0.06
CA SER A 500 -2.04 18.96 0.21
C SER A 500 -1.21 17.70 0.49
N PHE A 501 0.12 17.78 0.37
CA PHE A 501 1.07 16.69 0.67
C PHE A 501 1.78 16.89 2.02
N GLY A 502 1.38 17.92 2.79
CA GLY A 502 1.93 18.20 4.12
C GLY A 502 3.29 18.93 4.10
N LYS A 503 3.76 19.38 2.93
CA LYS A 503 4.98 20.19 2.84
C LYS A 503 4.69 21.60 3.36
N ASN A 504 5.53 22.06 4.28
CA ASN A 504 5.46 23.44 4.79
C ASN A 504 5.80 24.42 3.65
N ILE A 505 4.90 25.37 3.42
CA ILE A 505 5.04 26.43 2.43
C ILE A 505 5.48 27.70 3.16
N PRO A 506 6.66 28.26 2.81
CA PRO A 506 7.12 29.51 3.41
C PRO A 506 6.12 30.64 3.16
N ILE A 507 5.81 31.39 4.21
CA ILE A 507 4.90 32.53 4.15
C ILE A 507 5.58 33.78 4.69
N THR A 508 5.23 34.93 4.12
CA THR A 508 5.60 36.24 4.65
C THR A 508 4.38 36.80 5.37
N GLN A 509 4.48 36.99 6.68
CA GLN A 509 3.42 37.58 7.49
C GLN A 509 3.77 39.02 7.87
N LYS A 510 2.84 39.94 7.65
CA LYS A 510 2.88 41.31 8.17
C LYS A 510 1.53 41.62 8.82
N GLU A 511 1.50 41.61 10.15
CA GLU A 511 0.25 41.67 10.93
C GLU A 511 -0.71 40.56 10.47
N ASP A 512 -1.93 40.92 10.07
CA ASP A 512 -2.96 39.98 9.59
C ASP A 512 -2.85 39.69 8.09
N ASN A 513 -1.88 40.27 7.38
CA ASN A 513 -1.66 40.06 5.96
C ASN A 513 -0.61 38.97 5.71
N ILE A 514 -0.98 37.97 4.92
CA ILE A 514 -0.13 36.84 4.54
C ILE A 514 0.11 36.90 3.04
N THR A 515 1.38 36.86 2.64
CA THR A 515 1.81 36.76 1.24
C THR A 515 2.65 35.52 1.02
N ILE A 516 2.43 34.84 -0.10
CA ILE A 516 3.13 33.63 -0.50
C ILE A 516 3.77 33.86 -1.86
N ASN A 517 5.08 33.70 -1.92
CA ASN A 517 5.84 33.89 -3.16
C ASN A 517 5.92 32.57 -3.94
N ASN A 518 5.74 32.62 -5.26
CA ASN A 518 5.87 31.48 -6.18
C ASN A 518 5.01 30.25 -5.81
N ILE A 519 3.74 30.49 -5.48
CA ILE A 519 2.79 29.43 -5.14
C ILE A 519 2.04 28.91 -6.39
N SER A 520 1.81 27.59 -6.45
CA SER A 520 1.01 26.95 -7.50
C SER A 520 -0.48 27.03 -7.16
N THR A 521 -1.33 26.95 -8.18
CA THR A 521 -2.78 26.85 -7.98
C THR A 521 -3.12 25.57 -7.23
N GLY A 522 -3.94 25.64 -6.19
CA GLY A 522 -4.23 24.48 -5.37
C GLY A 522 -4.88 24.79 -4.03
N ILE A 523 -5.13 23.72 -3.27
CA ILE A 523 -5.68 23.79 -1.91
C ILE A 523 -4.54 23.64 -0.92
N TYR A 524 -4.51 24.55 0.05
CA TYR A 524 -3.53 24.59 1.12
C TYR A 524 -4.25 24.57 2.47
N LEU A 525 -3.55 24.09 3.50
CA LEU A 525 -4.01 24.04 4.88
C LEU A 525 -3.22 25.05 5.70
N LEU A 526 -3.92 26.06 6.21
CA LEU A 526 -3.36 27.01 7.15
C LEU A 526 -3.66 26.53 8.57
N LYS A 527 -2.61 26.23 9.33
CA LYS A 527 -2.70 26.00 10.77
C LYS A 527 -2.43 27.31 11.49
N ILE A 528 -3.29 27.63 12.44
CA ILE A 528 -3.25 28.85 13.25
C ILE A 528 -3.20 28.40 14.71
N ASN A 529 -2.08 28.64 15.37
CA ASN A 529 -1.89 28.37 16.78
C ASN A 529 -2.18 29.63 17.57
N VAL A 530 -3.25 29.60 18.37
CA VAL A 530 -3.68 30.70 19.22
C VAL A 530 -3.64 30.21 20.66
N ASN A 531 -2.70 30.73 21.47
CA ASN A 531 -2.52 30.36 22.87
C ASN A 531 -2.49 28.83 23.12
N GLY A 532 -1.88 28.05 22.22
CA GLY A 532 -1.77 26.59 22.30
C GLY A 532 -2.95 25.82 21.70
N LYS A 533 -4.00 26.50 21.20
CA LYS A 533 -5.10 25.88 20.44
C LYS A 533 -4.82 25.98 18.94
N ILE A 534 -4.81 24.83 18.26
CA ILE A 534 -4.59 24.76 16.81
C ILE A 534 -5.93 24.80 16.07
N ILE A 535 -6.09 25.77 15.20
CA ILE A 535 -7.21 25.94 14.28
C ILE A 535 -6.71 25.66 12.87
N THR A 536 -7.43 24.87 12.10
CA THR A 536 -7.10 24.63 10.68
C THR A 536 -8.11 25.33 9.78
N ARG A 537 -7.62 26.04 8.75
CA ARG A 537 -8.43 26.68 7.72
C ARG A 537 -7.91 26.33 6.33
N LYS A 538 -8.85 26.11 5.40
CA LYS A 538 -8.56 25.89 3.99
C LYS A 538 -8.19 27.22 3.33
N VAL A 539 -7.11 27.25 2.56
CA VAL A 539 -6.72 28.36 1.70
C VAL A 539 -6.75 27.85 0.25
N VAL A 540 -7.47 28.54 -0.62
CA VAL A 540 -7.58 28.19 -2.04
C VAL A 540 -6.81 29.22 -2.86
N ILE A 541 -5.83 28.75 -3.63
CA ILE A 541 -5.02 29.56 -4.54
C ILE A 541 -5.48 29.28 -5.97
N ASN A 542 -5.90 30.33 -6.68
CA ASN A 542 -6.36 30.28 -8.07
C ASN A 542 -5.34 30.85 -9.05
#